data_AF-A0A412IVL5-F1
#
_entry.id   AF-A0A412IVL5-F1
#
_cell.length_a   1.000
_cell.length_b   1.000
_cell.length_c   1.000
_cell.angle_alpha   90.00
_cell.angle_beta   90.00
_cell.angle_gamma   90.00
#
_symmetry.space_group_name_H-M   'P 1'
#
loop_
_entity.id
_entity.type
_entity.pdbx_description
1 polymer ?
#
loop_
_entity_poly.entity_id
_entity_poly.type
_entity_poly.pdbx_seq_one_letter_code
_entity_poly.pdbx_strand_id
1 'polypeptide(L)'
;MIRKAHTVLENTGAVVTECEISPISIRAVIDISNAKHIKNDELYAVLSGVKLKDGTILTHITDAGTGSLLKNGTYQILFSTDRILDVDQVESLLFQKTSKCEGSTYTIEDFCEVPFR
;
A
#
# COMPACT_ATOMS: atom_id res chain seq x y z
N MET A 1 4.46 -13.80 2.83
CA MET A 1 3.49 -14.57 2.02
C MET A 1 3.08 -13.74 0.82
N ILE A 2 3.26 -14.25 -0.40
CA ILE A 2 2.93 -13.54 -1.64
C ILE A 2 1.46 -13.79 -2.02
N ARG A 3 0.76 -12.76 -2.48
CA ARG A 3 -0.60 -12.78 -2.97
C ARG A 3 -0.70 -12.03 -4.29
N LYS A 4 -1.42 -12.61 -5.25
CA LYS A 4 -1.88 -11.87 -6.43
C LYS A 4 -3.06 -10.99 -6.03
N ALA A 5 -3.08 -9.79 -6.57
CA ALA A 5 -4.13 -8.81 -6.39
C ALA A 5 -4.55 -8.25 -7.75
N HIS A 6 -5.71 -7.62 -7.80
CA HIS A 6 -6.14 -6.81 -8.93
C HIS A 6 -7.05 -5.70 -8.42
N THR A 7 -6.43 -4.77 -7.70
CA THR A 7 -7.14 -3.65 -7.09
C THR A 7 -6.69 -2.35 -7.74
N VAL A 8 -7.65 -1.64 -8.33
CA VAL A 8 -7.43 -0.31 -8.89
C VAL A 8 -7.38 0.70 -7.76
N LEU A 9 -6.30 1.48 -7.69
CA LEU A 9 -6.17 2.63 -6.80
C LEU A 9 -6.93 3.79 -7.43
N GLU A 10 -8.22 3.88 -7.09
CA GLU A 10 -9.27 4.74 -7.67
C GLU A 10 -8.75 6.03 -8.35
N ASN A 11 -8.16 6.94 -7.58
CA ASN A 11 -7.79 8.27 -8.06
C ASN A 11 -6.58 8.29 -9.01
N THR A 12 -5.71 7.29 -8.90
CA THR A 12 -4.51 7.20 -9.73
C THR A 12 -4.73 6.34 -10.96
N GLY A 13 -5.61 5.33 -10.89
CA GLY A 13 -5.73 4.32 -11.94
C GLY A 13 -4.57 3.31 -11.94
N ALA A 14 -3.63 3.41 -10.99
CA ALA A 14 -2.61 2.40 -10.78
C ALA A 14 -3.26 1.11 -10.26
N VAL A 15 -2.70 -0.06 -10.58
CA VAL A 15 -3.30 -1.34 -10.20
C VAL A 15 -2.32 -2.13 -9.35
N VAL A 16 -2.70 -2.46 -8.12
CA VAL A 16 -1.90 -3.37 -7.29
C VAL A 16 -2.11 -4.79 -7.81
N THR A 17 -1.04 -5.41 -8.30
CA THR A 17 -1.05 -6.73 -8.96
C THR A 17 -0.49 -7.83 -8.08
N GLU A 18 0.35 -7.47 -7.11
CA GLU A 18 0.95 -8.39 -6.16
C GLU A 18 1.23 -7.70 -4.85
N CYS A 19 1.01 -8.40 -3.75
CA CYS A 19 1.34 -7.97 -2.41
C CYS A 19 2.08 -9.08 -1.67
N GLU A 20 3.04 -8.71 -0.83
CA GLU A 20 3.68 -9.62 0.08
C GLU A 20 3.81 -8.97 1.45
N ILE A 21 3.41 -9.72 2.48
CA ILE A 21 3.52 -9.30 3.88
C ILE A 21 4.37 -10.33 4.62
N SER A 22 5.33 -9.83 5.39
CA SER A 22 6.06 -10.55 6.43
C SER A 22 5.82 -9.85 7.79
N PRO A 23 6.22 -10.46 8.92
CA PRO A 23 6.09 -9.81 10.21
C PRO A 23 6.82 -8.46 10.32
N ILE A 24 7.82 -8.18 9.47
CA ILE A 24 8.67 -6.98 9.57
C ILE A 24 8.73 -6.15 8.29
N SER A 25 8.02 -6.55 7.23
CA SER A 25 8.12 -5.88 5.93
C SER A 25 6.90 -6.10 5.08
N ILE A 26 6.66 -5.14 4.18
CA ILE A 26 5.60 -5.21 3.18
C ILE A 26 6.15 -4.80 1.83
N ARG A 27 5.74 -5.54 0.80
CA ARG A 27 6.05 -5.27 -0.60
C ARG A 27 4.75 -5.24 -1.40
N ALA A 28 4.67 -4.34 -2.37
CA ALA A 28 3.63 -4.38 -3.39
C ALA A 28 4.19 -4.08 -4.78
N VAL A 29 3.64 -4.74 -5.79
CA VAL A 29 3.92 -4.51 -7.21
C VAL A 29 2.70 -3.90 -7.85
N ILE A 30 2.92 -2.82 -8.58
CA ILE A 30 1.90 -1.93 -9.08
C ILE A 30 2.10 -1.79 -10.59
N ASP A 31 1.07 -2.12 -11.36
CA ASP A 31 0.99 -1.73 -12.76
C ASP A 31 0.64 -0.24 -12.85
N ILE A 32 1.52 0.51 -13.50
CA ILE A 32 1.40 1.96 -13.65
C ILE A 32 1.10 2.39 -15.09
N SER A 33 0.76 1.44 -15.97
CA SER A 33 0.53 1.71 -17.40
C SER A 33 -0.58 2.74 -17.67
N ASN A 34 -1.56 2.83 -16.77
CA ASN A 34 -2.65 3.82 -16.82
C ASN A 34 -2.64 4.79 -15.63
N ALA A 35 -1.54 4.81 -14.86
CA ALA A 35 -1.49 5.54 -13.61
C ALA A 35 -1.23 7.03 -13.81
N LYS A 36 -1.88 7.84 -12.97
CA LYS A 36 -1.56 9.25 -12.72
C LYS A 36 -0.85 9.34 -11.37
N HIS A 37 0.02 10.32 -11.22
CA HIS A 37 0.67 10.56 -9.93
C HIS A 37 -0.30 11.16 -8.90
N ILE A 38 -0.14 10.78 -7.63
CA ILE A 38 -0.86 11.32 -6.46
C ILE A 38 -0.43 12.75 -6.15
N LYS A 39 0.86 13.04 -6.34
CA LYS A 39 1.46 14.38 -6.30
C LYS A 39 2.06 14.66 -7.64
N ASN A 40 2.09 15.93 -8.06
CA ASN A 40 2.36 16.32 -9.44
C ASN A 40 3.59 15.71 -10.13
N ASP A 41 4.55 15.05 -9.45
CA ASP A 41 5.66 14.35 -10.12
C ASP A 41 6.28 13.13 -9.38
N GLU A 42 5.72 12.62 -8.27
CA GLU A 42 6.54 11.75 -7.37
C GLU A 42 6.01 10.35 -7.08
N LEU A 43 4.70 10.16 -6.88
CA LEU A 43 4.18 8.91 -6.30
C LEU A 43 2.99 8.36 -7.06
N TYR A 44 3.04 7.09 -7.47
CA TYR A 44 1.90 6.37 -8.08
C TYR A 44 0.96 5.74 -7.04
N ALA A 45 1.48 5.50 -5.84
CA ALA A 45 0.79 4.87 -4.74
C ALA A 45 1.46 5.28 -3.42
N VAL A 46 0.67 5.42 -2.35
CA VAL A 46 1.19 5.61 -0.98
C VAL A 46 0.58 4.52 -0.12
N LEU A 47 1.37 3.51 0.24
CA LEU A 47 0.96 2.49 1.20
C LEU A 47 1.22 3.02 2.61
N SER A 48 0.19 3.00 3.46
CA SER A 48 0.24 3.68 4.77
C SER A 48 -0.19 2.82 5.94
N GLY A 49 -0.66 1.60 5.69
CA GLY A 49 -1.16 0.77 6.76
C GLY A 49 -1.71 -0.56 6.33
N VAL A 50 -2.30 -1.23 7.31
CA VAL A 50 -3.11 -2.44 7.16
C VAL A 50 -4.42 -2.29 7.93
N LYS A 51 -5.45 -2.98 7.46
CA LYS A 51 -6.65 -3.27 8.26
C LYS A 51 -6.56 -4.70 8.76
N LEU A 52 -6.85 -4.89 10.04
CA LEU A 52 -6.96 -6.21 10.65
C LEU A 52 -8.38 -6.74 10.52
N LYS A 53 -8.54 -8.06 10.62
CA LYS A 53 -9.84 -8.76 10.51
C LYS A 53 -10.89 -8.34 11.54
N ASP A 54 -10.48 -7.75 12.64
CA ASP A 54 -11.38 -7.18 13.66
C ASP A 54 -11.83 -5.75 13.34
N GLY A 55 -11.39 -5.20 12.20
CA GLY A 55 -11.66 -3.84 11.75
C GLY A 55 -10.65 -2.80 12.26
N THR A 56 -9.68 -3.19 13.09
CA THR A 56 -8.62 -2.29 13.56
C THR A 56 -7.78 -1.77 12.39
N ILE A 57 -7.57 -0.46 12.34
CA ILE A 57 -6.75 0.20 11.33
C ILE A 57 -5.40 0.53 11.94
N LEU A 58 -4.33 0.01 11.35
CA LEU A 58 -2.96 0.33 11.72
C LEU A 58 -2.32 1.19 10.63
N THR A 59 -2.32 2.50 10.85
CA THR A 59 -1.59 3.48 10.01
C THR A 59 -0.21 3.79 10.60
N HIS A 60 0.64 4.46 9.82
CA HIS A 60 1.98 4.89 10.25
C HIS A 60 2.87 3.71 10.67
N ILE A 61 2.64 2.54 10.06
CA ILE A 61 3.41 1.33 10.35
C ILE A 61 4.64 1.19 9.44
N THR A 62 4.84 2.12 8.50
CA THR A 62 5.93 2.08 7.51
C THR A 62 7.09 2.91 8.02
N ASP A 63 8.29 2.35 8.02
CA ASP A 63 9.52 3.08 8.37
C ASP A 63 10.39 3.27 7.12
N ALA A 64 11.63 2.75 7.11
CA ALA A 64 12.50 2.82 5.95
C ALA A 64 11.94 2.01 4.76
N GLY A 65 11.98 2.60 3.57
CA GLY A 65 11.52 1.94 2.35
C GLY A 65 12.02 2.58 1.07
N THR A 66 11.70 1.93 -0.05
CA THR A 66 11.99 2.41 -1.38
C THR A 66 10.81 2.14 -2.31
N GLY A 67 10.57 3.07 -3.22
CA GLY A 67 9.72 2.89 -4.38
C GLY A 67 10.59 2.96 -5.64
N SER A 68 10.48 1.99 -6.54
CA SER A 68 11.34 1.92 -7.73
C SER A 68 10.60 1.37 -8.95
N LEU A 69 10.93 1.91 -10.12
CA LEU A 69 10.47 1.38 -11.40
C LEU A 69 11.30 0.14 -11.77
N LEU A 70 10.63 -1.00 -11.96
CA LEU A 70 11.26 -2.24 -12.38
C LEU A 70 11.44 -2.27 -13.90
N LYS A 71 12.37 -3.13 -14.37
CA LYS A 71 12.69 -3.28 -15.80
C LYS A 71 11.49 -3.69 -16.67
N ASN A 72 10.48 -4.32 -16.09
CA ASN A 72 9.26 -4.75 -16.79
C ASN A 72 8.18 -3.64 -16.85
N GLY A 73 8.49 -2.41 -16.41
CA GLY A 73 7.55 -1.29 -16.42
C GLY A 73 6.61 -1.21 -15.22
N THR A 74 6.69 -2.15 -14.27
CA THR A 74 5.90 -2.09 -13.03
C THR A 74 6.62 -1.28 -11.96
N TYR A 75 5.87 -0.62 -11.08
CA TYR A 75 6.41 0.07 -9.92
C TYR A 75 6.36 -0.85 -8.70
N GLN A 76 7.46 -0.93 -7.95
CA GLN A 76 7.51 -1.70 -6.72
C GLN A 76 7.73 -0.78 -5.54
N ILE A 77 6.93 -0.98 -4.49
CA ILE A 77 7.18 -0.45 -3.16
C ILE A 77 7.63 -1.58 -2.24
N LEU A 78 8.62 -1.29 -1.40
CA LEU A 78 9.12 -2.19 -0.36
C LEU A 78 9.51 -1.35 0.85
N PHE A 79 9.00 -1.69 2.03
CA PHE A 79 9.39 -1.05 3.27
C PHE A 79 9.45 -2.04 4.43
N SER A 80 10.24 -1.69 5.44
CA SER A 80 10.18 -2.30 6.76
C SER A 80 9.04 -1.70 7.58
N THR A 81 8.50 -2.49 8.49
CA THR A 81 7.50 -2.01 9.44
C THR A 81 8.12 -1.53 10.74
N ASP A 82 7.52 -0.54 11.38
CA ASP A 82 7.96 0.00 12.68
C ASP A 82 7.67 -0.94 13.88
N ARG A 83 6.88 -2.00 13.62
CA ARG A 83 6.43 -3.00 14.58
C ARG A 83 6.30 -4.37 13.93
N ILE A 84 6.23 -5.40 14.77
CA ILE A 84 5.97 -6.77 14.31
C ILE A 84 4.48 -6.92 13.99
N LEU A 85 4.16 -7.34 12.78
CA LEU A 85 2.80 -7.66 12.34
C LEU A 85 2.47 -9.13 12.57
N ASP A 86 1.31 -9.39 13.17
CA ASP A 86 0.65 -10.68 13.03
C ASP A 86 0.00 -10.76 11.64
N VAL A 87 0.73 -11.37 10.70
CA VAL A 87 0.31 -11.49 9.29
C VAL A 87 -1.04 -12.23 9.18
N ASP A 88 -1.36 -13.13 10.11
CA ASP A 88 -2.62 -13.89 10.12
C ASP A 88 -3.84 -13.05 10.47
N GLN A 89 -3.65 -11.90 11.11
CA GLN A 89 -4.72 -10.94 11.39
C GLN A 89 -4.90 -9.89 10.30
N VAL A 90 -3.97 -9.75 9.35
CA VAL A 90 -4.09 -8.77 8.27
C VAL A 90 -5.17 -9.19 7.28
N GLU A 91 -6.18 -8.34 7.11
CA GLU A 91 -7.25 -8.48 6.13
C GLU A 91 -6.90 -7.75 4.82
N SER A 92 -6.50 -6.47 4.92
CA SER A 92 -6.21 -5.63 3.76
C SER A 92 -5.01 -4.71 3.96
N LEU A 93 -4.37 -4.35 2.85
CA LEU A 93 -3.37 -3.28 2.76
C LEU A 93 -4.06 -1.96 2.42
N LEU A 94 -3.60 -0.87 3.02
CA LEU A 94 -4.26 0.43 2.92
C LEU A 94 -3.41 1.42 2.12
N PHE A 95 -3.91 1.76 0.94
CA PHE A 95 -3.28 2.74 0.06
C PHE A 95 -4.03 4.06 0.11
N GLN A 96 -3.35 5.18 0.35
CA GLN A 96 -4.01 6.49 0.41
C GLN A 96 -4.64 6.84 -0.95
N LYS A 97 -5.89 7.30 -0.92
CA LYS A 97 -6.58 7.85 -2.10
C LYS A 97 -5.99 9.20 -2.52
N THR A 98 -5.51 9.98 -1.57
CA THR A 98 -4.91 11.30 -1.77
C THR A 98 -3.72 11.45 -0.83
N SER A 99 -2.73 12.26 -1.20
CA SER A 99 -1.62 12.54 -0.27
C SER A 99 -2.11 13.42 0.88
N LYS A 100 -2.18 12.86 2.08
CA LYS A 100 -2.41 13.65 3.31
C LYS A 100 -1.08 14.01 3.98
N CYS A 101 -1.07 15.14 4.68
CA CYS A 101 0.09 15.60 5.45
C CYS A 101 0.28 14.78 6.72
N GLU A 102 1.52 14.70 7.19
CA GLU A 102 1.87 14.12 8.49
C GLU A 102 1.07 14.81 9.62
N GLY A 103 0.50 14.02 10.54
CA GLY A 103 -0.37 14.53 11.61
C GLY A 103 -1.86 14.65 11.26
N SER A 104 -2.26 14.32 10.04
CA SER A 104 -3.69 14.22 9.69
C SER A 104 -4.34 13.01 10.36
N THR A 105 -5.60 13.14 10.78
CA THR A 105 -6.42 11.98 11.16
C THR A 105 -6.88 11.25 9.92
N TYR A 106 -6.72 9.93 9.93
CA TYR A 106 -7.17 9.05 8.85
C TYR A 106 -8.45 8.31 9.25
N THR A 107 -9.38 8.19 8.32
CA THR A 107 -10.52 7.27 8.38
C THR A 107 -10.38 6.21 7.29
N ILE A 108 -11.16 5.14 7.36
CA ILE A 108 -11.10 4.09 6.32
C ILE A 108 -11.44 4.62 4.91
N GLU A 109 -12.27 5.66 4.83
CA GLU A 109 -12.69 6.28 3.57
C GLU A 109 -11.53 6.95 2.81
N ASP A 110 -10.44 7.27 3.52
CA ASP A 110 -9.22 7.84 2.94
C ASP A 110 -8.37 6.81 2.17
N PHE A 111 -8.72 5.53 2.26
CA PHE A 111 -7.91 4.44 1.72
C PHE A 111 -8.64 3.64 0.64
N CYS A 112 -7.89 3.25 -0.38
CA CYS A 112 -8.20 2.08 -1.18
C CYS A 112 -7.71 0.85 -0.42
N GLU A 113 -8.62 -0.09 -0.18
CA GLU A 113 -8.30 -1.37 0.44
C GLU A 113 -7.88 -2.39 -0.61
N VAL A 114 -6.69 -2.97 -0.44
CA VAL A 114 -6.21 -4.09 -1.25
C VAL A 114 -6.33 -5.36 -0.43
N PRO A 115 -7.30 -6.25 -0.73
CA PRO A 115 -7.49 -7.47 0.02
C PRO A 115 -6.23 -8.35 0.02
N PHE A 116 -5.89 -8.90 1.18
CA PHE A 116 -4.78 -9.83 1.34
C PHE A 116 -5.26 -11.23 1.79
N ARG A 117 -6.28 -11.27 2.65
CA ARG A 117 -6.90 -12.50 3.16
C ARG A 117 -8.41 -12.41 3.29
#